data_AF-A0A553RN02-F1
#
_entry.id   AF-A0A553RN02-F1
#
_cell.length_a   1.000
_cell.length_b   1.000
_cell.length_c   1.000
_cell.angle_alpha   90.00
_cell.angle_beta   90.00
_cell.angle_gamma   90.00
#
_symmetry.space_group_name_H-M   'P 1'
#
loop_
_entity.id
_entity.type
_entity.pdbx_description
1 polymer ?
#
loop_
_entity_poly.entity_id
_entity_poly.type
_entity_poly.pdbx_seq_one_letter_code
_entity_poly.pdbx_strand_id
1 'polypeptide(L)' 'MYYFSTLALTLNEQEDGVAPTDSRKRPDQRLMEQGRWEEANAEKQRLEEKQRTARREREREANRTSSPTE' A
#
# COMPACT_ATOMS: atom_id res chain seq x y z
N MET A 1 -22.63 0.43 4.59
CA MET A 1 -21.23 -0.05 4.58
C MET A 1 -21.00 -0.81 3.27
N TYR A 2 -20.55 -0.13 2.22
CA TYR A 2 -20.13 -0.61 0.88
C TYR A 2 -20.81 -1.85 0.24
N TYR A 3 -22.00 -2.24 0.67
CA TYR A 3 -22.70 -3.49 0.29
C TYR A 3 -21.84 -4.75 0.47
N PHE A 4 -21.03 -4.80 1.52
CA PHE A 4 -20.17 -5.94 1.83
C PHE A 4 -20.96 -7.12 2.41
N SER A 5 -20.54 -8.34 2.06
CA SER A 5 -21.00 -9.56 2.72
C SER A 5 -20.48 -9.62 4.16
N THR A 6 -21.11 -10.44 5.00
CA THR A 6 -20.65 -10.65 6.39
C THR A 6 -19.19 -11.07 6.45
N LEU A 7 -18.75 -11.96 5.55
CA LEU A 7 -17.34 -12.36 5.47
C LEU A 7 -16.43 -11.19 5.09
N ALA A 8 -16.82 -10.36 4.12
CA ALA A 8 -15.98 -9.25 3.67
C ALA A 8 -15.78 -8.19 4.77
N LEU A 9 -16.76 -8.02 5.67
CA LEU A 9 -16.65 -7.12 6.82
C LEU A 9 -15.52 -7.53 7.78
N THR A 10 -15.22 -8.82 7.91
CA THR A 10 -14.19 -9.32 8.84
C THR A 10 -12.78 -9.30 8.27
N LEU A 11 -12.62 -9.15 6.94
CA LEU A 11 -11.31 -9.29 6.28
C LEU A 11 -10.28 -8.23 6.71
N ASN A 12 -10.73 -7.02 7.05
CA ASN A 12 -9.86 -5.91 7.44
C ASN A 12 -9.97 -5.52 8.92
N GLU A 13 -10.61 -6.35 9.76
CA GLU A 13 -10.58 -6.19 11.21
C GLU A 13 -9.14 -6.31 11.72
N GLN A 14 -8.79 -5.53 12.75
CA GLN A 14 -7.43 -5.51 13.29
C GLN A 14 -7.11 -6.83 14.00
N GLU A 15 -5.89 -7.32 13.77
CA GLU A 15 -5.39 -8.56 14.33
C GLU A 15 -3.95 -8.35 14.80
N ASP A 16 -3.64 -8.82 16.00
CA ASP A 16 -2.30 -8.75 16.56
C ASP A 16 -1.35 -9.74 15.89
N GLY A 17 -0.06 -9.42 15.89
CA GLY A 17 0.98 -10.32 15.37
C GLY A 17 1.09 -10.42 13.84
N VAL A 18 0.29 -9.67 13.07
CA VAL A 18 0.40 -9.65 11.61
C VAL A 18 1.71 -9.01 11.14
N ALA A 19 2.22 -9.47 9.98
CA ALA A 19 3.44 -8.93 9.39
C ALA A 19 3.34 -7.41 9.14
N PRO A 20 4.46 -6.66 9.09
CA PRO A 20 4.44 -5.22 8.79
C PRO A 20 3.82 -4.87 7.43
N THR A 21 3.81 -5.81 6.49
CA THR A 21 3.29 -5.66 5.13
C THR A 21 1.86 -6.15 4.97
N ASP A 22 1.21 -6.62 6.04
CA ASP A 22 -0.19 -7.04 6.00
C ASP A 22 -1.11 -5.87 5.62
N SER A 23 -2.12 -6.13 4.79
CA SER A 23 -3.03 -5.11 4.30
C SER A 23 -3.79 -4.37 5.41
N ARG A 24 -4.02 -4.98 6.58
CA ARG A 24 -4.67 -4.32 7.73
C ARG A 24 -3.89 -3.13 8.28
N LYS A 25 -2.58 -3.10 8.04
CA LYS A 25 -1.68 -2.01 8.41
C LYS A 25 -1.59 -0.92 7.35
N ARG A 26 -2.31 -1.03 6.25
CA ARG A 26 -2.33 -0.03 5.18
C ARG A 26 -3.14 1.21 5.62
N PRO A 27 -2.48 2.38 5.81
CA PRO A 27 -3.08 3.52 6.51
C PRO A 27 -4.19 4.22 5.71
N ASP A 28 -4.06 4.36 4.39
CA ASP A 28 -5.10 4.97 3.53
C ASP A 28 -6.42 4.20 3.60
N GLN A 29 -6.35 2.87 3.53
CA GLN A 29 -7.53 2.01 3.66
C GLN A 29 -8.19 2.13 5.04
N ARG A 30 -7.41 2.19 6.12
CA ARG A 30 -7.94 2.34 7.48
C ARG A 30 -8.62 3.70 7.69
N LEU A 31 -8.00 4.77 7.20
CA LEU A 31 -8.56 6.13 7.27
C LEU A 31 -9.90 6.21 6.50
N MET A 32 -9.98 5.54 5.35
CA MET A 32 -11.21 5.45 4.56
C MET A 32 -12.34 4.75 5.35
N GLU A 33 -12.04 3.62 6.01
CA GLU A 33 -13.02 2.91 6.85
C GLU A 33 -13.50 3.74 8.04
N GLN A 34 -12.65 4.65 8.55
CA GLN A 34 -13.00 5.61 9.61
C GLN A 34 -13.74 6.85 9.08
N GLY A 35 -13.99 6.96 7.78
CA GLY A 35 -14.63 8.12 7.16
C GLY A 35 -13.73 9.36 7.04
N ARG A 36 -12.42 9.23 7.25
CA ARG A 36 -11.42 10.31 7.17
C ARG A 36 -10.90 10.44 5.73
N TRP A 37 -11.76 10.88 4.83
CA TRP A 37 -11.53 10.84 3.38
C TRP A 37 -10.34 11.67 2.88
N GLU A 38 -10.18 12.89 3.40
CA GLU A 38 -9.07 13.77 3.00
C GLU A 38 -7.71 13.15 3.36
N GLU A 39 -7.61 12.65 4.58
CA GLU A 39 -6.40 12.01 5.09
C GLU A 39 -6.11 10.68 4.37
N ALA A 40 -7.14 9.89 4.09
CA ALA A 40 -7.01 8.68 3.29
C ALA A 40 -6.44 8.98 1.90
N ASN A 41 -6.92 10.04 1.24
CA ASN A 41 -6.42 10.45 -0.07
C ASN A 41 -4.96 10.94 -0.01
N ALA A 42 -4.59 11.69 1.03
CA ALA A 42 -3.21 12.13 1.23
C ALA A 42 -2.26 10.94 1.44
N GLU A 43 -2.63 10.00 2.31
CA GLU A 43 -1.84 8.78 2.55
C GLU A 43 -1.74 7.89 1.30
N LYS A 44 -2.81 7.80 0.52
CA LYS A 44 -2.81 7.06 -0.75
C LYS A 44 -1.76 7.63 -1.70
N GLN A 45 -1.75 8.95 -1.91
CA GLN A 45 -0.77 9.61 -2.79
C GLN A 45 0.66 9.33 -2.34
N ARG A 46 0.94 9.49 -1.03
CA ARG A 46 2.25 9.24 -0.43
C ARG A 46 2.73 7.80 -0.66
N LEU A 47 1.85 6.81 -0.49
CA LEU A 47 2.18 5.39 -0.69
C LEU A 47 2.44 5.06 -2.16
N GLU A 48 1.59 5.53 -3.07
CA GLU A 48 1.74 5.28 -4.51
C GLU A 48 2.99 5.93 -5.08
N GLU A 49 3.33 7.16 -4.64
CA GLU A 49 4.57 7.83 -5.01
C GLU A 49 5.80 7.07 -4.52
N LYS A 50 5.80 6.63 -3.26
CA LYS A 50 6.87 5.79 -2.72
C LYS A 50 7.07 4.52 -3.55
N GLN A 51 5.98 3.83 -3.90
CA GLN A 51 6.05 2.61 -4.71
C GLN A 51 6.57 2.90 -6.12
N ARG A 52 6.13 4.01 -6.74
CA ARG A 52 6.56 4.43 -8.08
C ARG A 52 8.05 4.77 -8.10
N THR A 53 8.56 5.47 -7.09
CA THR A 53 9.99 5.80 -6.97
C THR A 53 10.84 4.54 -6.79
N ALA A 54 10.47 3.66 -5.85
CA ALA A 54 11.18 2.40 -5.64
C ALA A 54 11.18 1.50 -6.89
N ARG A 55 10.10 1.51 -7.69
CA ARG A 55 10.07 0.84 -8.98
C ARG A 55 11.09 1.42 -9.97
N ARG A 56 11.13 2.74 -10.12
CA ARG A 56 12.08 3.43 -11.02
C ARG A 56 13.53 3.17 -10.64
N GLU A 57 13.83 3.12 -9.34
CA GLU A 57 15.18 2.80 -8.84
C GLU A 57 15.58 1.37 -9.22
N ARG A 58 14.72 0.39 -8.95
CA ARG A 58 14.97 -1.01 -9.35
C ARG A 58 15.15 -1.18 -10.85
N GLU A 59 14.36 -0.49 -11.67
CA GLU A 59 14.51 -0.51 -13.13
C GLU A 59 15.84 0.10 -13.59
N ARG A 60 16.30 1.19 -12.95
CA ARG A 60 17.62 1.79 -13.22
C ARG A 60 18.77 0.87 -12.83
N GLU A 61 18.67 0.22 -11.66
CA GLU A 61 19.66 -0.76 -11.19
C GLU A 61 19.74 -1.96 -12.14
N ALA A 62 18.59 -2.52 -12.52
CA ALA A 62 18.53 -3.63 -13.47
C ALA A 62 19.18 -3.27 -14.82
N ASN A 63 18.89 -2.09 -15.36
CA ASN A 63 19.52 -1.61 -16.59
C ASN A 63 21.04 -1.48 -16.45
N ARG A 64 21.53 -0.94 -15.32
CA ARG A 64 22.97 -0.82 -15.04
C ARG A 64 23.67 -2.19 -14.94
N THR A 65 23.00 -3.19 -14.37
CA THR A 65 23.55 -4.55 -14.29
C THR A 65 23.56 -5.25 -15.66
N SER A 66 22.61 -4.91 -16.55
CA SER A 66 22.53 -5.50 -17.89
C SER A 66 23.44 -4.86 -18.94
N SER A 67 23.97 -3.65 -18.70
CA SER A 67 24.98 -3.05 -19.57
C SER A 67 26.34 -3.68 -19.31
N PRO A 68 27.01 -4.30 -20.30
CA PRO A 68 28.35 -4.82 -20.13
C PRO A 68 29.30 -3.67 -19.77
N THR A 69 30.07 -3.83 -18.70
CA THR A 69 31.22 -2.97 -18.45
C THR A 69 32.24 -3.23 -19.57
N GLU A 70 32.52 -2.23 -20.39
CA GLU A 70 33.68 -2.23 -21.30
C GLU A 70 35.01 -2.30 -20.53
#